data_AF-A0A3N5SJK9-F1
#
_entry.id   AF-A0A3N5SJK9-F1
#
_cell.length_a   1.000
_cell.length_b   1.000
_cell.length_c   1.000
_cell.angle_alpha   90.00
_cell.angle_beta   90.00
_cell.angle_gamma   90.00
#
_symmetry.space_group_name_H-M   'P 1'
#
loop_
_entity.id
_entity.type
_entity.pdbx_description
1 polymer ?
#
loop_
_entity_poly.entity_id
_entity_poly.type
_entity_poly.pdbx_seq_one_letter_code
_entity_poly.pdbx_strand_id
1 'polypeptide(L)'
;MPQNDLEKYCMMAVEGGATHAVVVHPGSVVTAPWVRMKCQFGCPGYGKGYCCPPHTPTHEQTRSVLDAYQRAILFHIEAPKTEDRGKRYRAYMDMLVRLEGEMFKDGYYKAFVFLAGPCLKCKKCGKLEGTPCMHMESARPAM
;
A
#
# COMPACT_ATOMS: atom_id res chain seq x y z
N MET A 1 -8.67 -11.25 -23.36
CA MET A 1 -8.35 -9.83 -23.09
C MET A 1 -6.83 -9.72 -23.02
N PRO A 2 -6.18 -8.65 -23.51
CA PRO A 2 -4.74 -8.68 -23.70
C PRO A 2 -4.05 -8.81 -22.35
N GLN A 3 -3.32 -9.91 -22.17
CA GLN A 3 -2.68 -10.34 -20.93
C GLN A 3 -1.57 -9.37 -20.45
N ASN A 4 -1.18 -8.40 -21.28
CA ASN A 4 0.05 -7.61 -21.13
C ASN A 4 -0.14 -6.12 -20.73
N ASP A 5 -1.36 -5.62 -20.55
CA ASP A 5 -1.55 -4.17 -20.35
C ASP A 5 -1.07 -3.65 -18.97
N LEU A 6 -0.94 -4.55 -17.98
CA LEU A 6 -0.39 -4.24 -16.67
C LEU A 6 1.12 -4.48 -16.53
N GLU A 7 1.75 -5.15 -17.49
CA GLU A 7 3.19 -5.46 -17.43
C GLU A 7 4.06 -4.21 -17.38
N LYS A 8 3.66 -3.17 -18.11
CA LYS A 8 4.35 -1.88 -18.09
C LYS A 8 4.43 -1.28 -16.68
N TYR A 9 3.39 -1.42 -15.86
CA TYR A 9 3.40 -0.92 -14.49
C TYR A 9 4.21 -1.81 -13.56
N CYS A 10 4.30 -3.11 -13.84
CA CYS A 10 5.21 -4.00 -13.14
C CYS A 10 6.66 -3.59 -13.41
N MET A 11 7.02 -3.29 -14.66
CA MET A 11 8.34 -2.76 -15.03
C MET A 11 8.62 -1.43 -14.34
N MET A 12 7.70 -0.47 -14.42
CA MET A 12 7.83 0.83 -13.74
C MET A 12 8.02 0.68 -12.22
N ALA A 13 7.35 -0.28 -11.59
CA ALA A 13 7.52 -0.55 -10.17
C ALA A 13 8.90 -1.12 -9.83
N VAL A 14 9.43 -2.01 -10.67
CA VAL A 14 10.78 -2.58 -10.50
C VAL A 14 11.85 -1.50 -10.73
N GLU A 15 11.75 -0.71 -11.79
CA GLU A 15 12.61 0.46 -12.03
C GLU A 15 12.52 1.48 -10.89
N GLY A 16 11.33 1.60 -10.28
CA GLY A 16 11.05 2.43 -9.12
C GLY A 16 11.49 1.85 -7.77
N GLY A 17 12.11 0.67 -7.74
CA GLY A 17 12.72 0.07 -6.55
C GLY A 17 12.04 -1.16 -5.98
N ALA A 18 11.01 -1.72 -6.61
CA ALA A 18 10.50 -3.05 -6.27
C ALA A 18 11.54 -4.12 -6.61
N THR A 19 11.68 -5.14 -5.77
CA THR A 19 12.45 -6.34 -6.12
C THR A 19 11.67 -7.18 -7.13
N HIS A 20 10.36 -7.31 -6.93
CA HIS A 20 9.46 -7.99 -7.86
C HIS A 20 8.12 -7.26 -7.94
N ALA A 21 7.49 -7.33 -9.10
CA ALA A 21 6.11 -6.91 -9.31
C ALA A 21 5.43 -7.92 -10.22
N VAL A 22 4.31 -8.49 -9.79
CA VAL A 22 3.60 -9.54 -10.54
C VAL A 22 2.11 -9.25 -10.60
N VAL A 23 1.50 -9.55 -11.75
CA VAL A 23 0.04 -9.48 -11.91
C VAL A 23 -0.58 -10.69 -11.21
N VAL A 24 -1.58 -10.44 -10.38
CA VAL A 24 -2.33 -11.47 -9.65
C VAL A 24 -3.83 -11.26 -9.84
N HIS A 25 -4.60 -12.35 -9.72
CA HIS A 25 -6.05 -12.24 -9.64
C HIS A 25 -6.44 -11.76 -8.23
N PRO A 26 -7.30 -10.75 -8.04
CA PRO A 26 -7.70 -10.26 -6.71
C PRO A 26 -8.30 -11.33 -5.79
N GLY A 27 -8.93 -12.35 -6.37
CA GLY A 27 -9.45 -13.52 -5.64
C GLY A 27 -8.36 -14.45 -5.07
N SER A 28 -7.10 -14.32 -5.50
CA SER A 28 -5.97 -15.07 -4.92
C SER A 28 -5.43 -14.47 -3.62
N VAL A 29 -5.80 -13.22 -3.32
CA VAL A 29 -5.37 -12.54 -2.09
C VAL A 29 -6.21 -13.04 -0.92
N VAL A 30 -5.59 -13.61 0.12
CA VAL A 30 -6.31 -14.04 1.32
C VAL A 30 -6.37 -12.89 2.33
N THR A 31 -7.59 -12.51 2.74
CA THR A 31 -7.80 -11.60 3.87
C THR A 31 -8.26 -12.40 5.08
N ALA A 32 -7.80 -12.04 6.28
CA ALA A 32 -8.10 -12.81 7.48
C ALA A 32 -8.03 -11.96 8.76
N PRO A 33 -8.81 -12.31 9.80
CA PRO A 33 -8.91 -11.51 11.03
C PRO A 33 -7.57 -11.44 11.79
N TRP A 34 -6.77 -12.52 11.72
CA TRP A 34 -5.50 -12.62 12.44
C TRP A 34 -4.47 -11.57 12.01
N VAL A 35 -4.58 -11.03 10.78
CA VAL A 35 -3.63 -10.02 10.29
C VAL A 35 -3.74 -8.73 11.13
N ARG A 36 -4.97 -8.34 11.48
CA ARG A 36 -5.22 -7.20 12.36
C ARG A 36 -4.77 -7.49 13.80
N MET A 37 -4.93 -8.72 14.28
CA MET A 37 -4.38 -9.13 15.58
C MET A 37 -2.86 -9.01 15.63
N LYS A 38 -2.14 -9.44 14.59
CA LYS A 38 -0.68 -9.24 14.51
C LYS A 38 -0.29 -7.77 14.52
N CYS A 39 -1.08 -6.89 13.90
CA CYS A 39 -0.85 -5.45 14.00
C CYS A 39 -1.06 -4.95 15.43
N GLN A 40 -2.18 -5.31 16.07
CA GLN A 40 -2.56 -4.83 17.40
C GLN A 40 -1.61 -5.29 18.51
N PHE A 41 -1.18 -6.55 18.48
CA PHE A 41 -0.40 -7.16 19.55
C PHE A 41 1.09 -7.37 19.18
N GLY A 42 1.46 -7.18 17.91
CA GLY A 42 2.84 -7.38 17.43
C GLY A 42 3.54 -6.11 16.93
N CYS A 43 2.84 -4.99 16.76
CA CYS A 43 3.45 -3.75 16.28
C CYS A 43 3.63 -2.73 17.42
N PRO A 44 4.87 -2.29 17.74
CA PRO A 44 5.11 -1.23 18.74
C PRO A 44 4.62 0.16 18.26
N GLY A 45 4.28 0.27 16.98
CA GLY A 45 3.68 1.45 16.35
C GLY A 45 2.16 1.39 16.22
N TYR A 46 1.50 0.35 16.76
CA TYR A 46 0.05 0.21 16.64
C TYR A 46 -0.69 1.46 17.12
N GLY A 47 -1.72 1.85 16.37
CA GLY A 47 -2.57 2.98 16.70
C GLY A 47 -1.92 4.37 16.56
N LYS A 48 -0.64 4.48 16.18
CA LYS A 48 0.08 5.78 16.16
C LYS A 48 -0.19 6.65 14.92
N GLY A 49 -0.94 6.17 13.93
CA GLY A 49 -1.25 6.94 12.71
C GLY A 49 -2.65 6.68 12.14
N TYR A 50 -3.03 7.54 11.19
CA TYR A 50 -4.29 7.39 10.43
C TYR A 50 -4.29 6.18 9.50
N CYS A 51 -3.11 5.71 9.06
CA CYS A 51 -2.96 4.45 8.31
C CYS A 51 -2.84 3.23 9.23
N CYS A 52 -3.31 3.31 10.48
CA CYS A 52 -3.39 2.18 11.40
C CYS A 52 -4.85 1.89 11.75
N PRO A 53 -5.18 0.62 12.07
CA PRO A 53 -6.45 0.31 12.70
C PRO A 53 -6.72 1.20 13.94
N PRO A 54 -7.99 1.60 14.19
CA PRO A 54 -9.19 1.22 13.45
C PRO A 54 -9.55 2.08 12.23
N HIS A 55 -8.68 3.00 11.81
CA HIS A 55 -8.97 3.94 10.72
C HIS A 55 -8.71 3.38 9.32
N THR A 56 -8.18 2.17 9.24
CA THR A 56 -8.02 1.43 7.99
C THR A 56 -9.05 0.30 7.90
N PRO A 57 -9.40 -0.15 6.69
CA PRO A 57 -10.37 -1.22 6.50
C PRO A 57 -10.11 -2.47 7.36
N THR A 58 -11.19 -3.15 7.73
CA THR A 58 -11.13 -4.51 8.29
C THR A 58 -10.85 -5.52 7.18
N HIS A 59 -10.46 -6.74 7.55
CA HIS A 59 -10.23 -7.81 6.58
C HIS A 59 -11.44 -8.13 5.70
N GLU A 60 -12.68 -7.97 6.20
CA GLU A 60 -13.91 -8.10 5.42
C GLU A 60 -14.09 -6.92 4.47
N GLN A 61 -13.84 -5.69 4.93
CA GLN A 61 -13.89 -4.51 4.07
C GLN A 61 -12.84 -4.58 2.96
N THR A 62 -11.60 -4.98 3.28
CA THR A 62 -10.54 -5.22 2.29
C THR A 62 -10.97 -6.31 1.30
N ARG A 63 -11.62 -7.39 1.76
CA ARG A 63 -12.17 -8.44 0.88
C ARG A 63 -13.18 -7.87 -0.11
N SER A 64 -14.18 -7.12 0.40
CA SER A 64 -15.20 -6.48 -0.44
C SER A 64 -14.60 -5.50 -1.45
N VAL A 65 -13.56 -4.76 -1.06
CA VAL A 65 -12.83 -3.88 -1.99
C VAL A 65 -12.17 -4.71 -3.08
N LEU A 66 -11.40 -5.76 -2.74
CA LEU A 66 -10.73 -6.60 -3.72
C LEU A 66 -11.70 -7.30 -4.69
N ASP A 67 -12.88 -7.68 -4.22
CA ASP A 67 -13.93 -8.31 -5.04
C ASP A 67 -14.52 -7.35 -6.09
N ALA A 68 -14.33 -6.04 -5.94
CA ALA A 68 -14.71 -5.03 -6.92
C ALA A 68 -13.69 -4.88 -8.07
N TYR A 69 -12.61 -5.66 -8.06
CA TYR A 69 -11.55 -5.65 -9.08
C TYR A 69 -11.44 -6.99 -9.79
N GLN A 70 -11.02 -6.95 -11.05
CA GLN A 70 -10.68 -8.15 -11.83
C GLN A 70 -9.17 -8.38 -11.95
N ARG A 71 -8.36 -7.37 -11.62
CA ARG A 71 -6.91 -7.35 -11.82
C ARG A 71 -6.24 -6.65 -10.65
N ALA A 72 -5.08 -7.15 -10.22
CA ALA A 72 -4.25 -6.55 -9.19
C ALA A 72 -2.76 -6.76 -9.52
N ILE A 73 -1.91 -5.91 -8.96
CA ILE A 73 -0.45 -6.07 -8.99
C ILE A 73 0.02 -6.27 -7.56
N LEU A 74 0.77 -7.35 -7.33
CA LEU A 74 1.46 -7.58 -6.07
C LEU A 74 2.89 -7.06 -6.19
N PHE A 75 3.24 -6.14 -5.31
CA PHE A 75 4.59 -5.60 -5.22
C PHE A 75 5.36 -6.24 -4.06
N HIS A 76 6.63 -6.56 -4.31
CA HIS A 76 7.56 -7.05 -3.30
C HIS A 76 8.84 -6.22 -3.33
N ILE A 77 9.27 -5.78 -2.15
CA ILE A 77 10.56 -5.12 -1.94
C ILE A 77 11.33 -5.83 -0.83
N GLU A 78 12.57 -6.19 -1.13
CA GLU A 78 13.55 -6.61 -0.14
C GLU A 78 14.15 -5.37 0.53
N ALA A 79 14.02 -5.30 1.86
CA ALA A 79 14.46 -4.16 2.65
C ALA A 79 15.48 -4.58 3.73
N PRO A 80 16.72 -4.94 3.34
CA PRO A 80 17.76 -5.31 4.29
C PRO A 80 18.02 -4.16 5.27
N LYS A 81 18.45 -4.49 6.50
CA LYS A 81 18.74 -3.51 7.55
C LYS A 81 20.02 -2.75 7.20
N THR A 82 19.85 -1.63 6.51
CA THR A 82 20.91 -0.66 6.19
C THR A 82 20.55 0.72 6.77
N GLU A 83 21.52 1.63 6.86
CA GLU A 83 21.30 2.98 7.37
C GLU A 83 20.27 3.76 6.53
N ASP A 84 20.32 3.63 5.21
CA ASP A 84 19.40 4.30 4.30
C ASP A 84 18.07 3.57 4.06
N ARG A 85 17.82 2.45 4.74
CA ARG A 85 16.60 1.64 4.56
C ARG A 85 15.34 2.49 4.65
N GLY A 86 15.24 3.37 5.65
CA GLY A 86 14.07 4.23 5.85
C GLY A 86 13.82 5.20 4.70
N LYS A 87 14.88 5.79 4.14
CA LYS A 87 14.77 6.72 2.99
C LYS A 87 14.34 5.97 1.73
N ARG A 88 14.96 4.82 1.44
CA ARG A 88 14.61 3.96 0.30
C ARG A 88 13.16 3.50 0.39
N TYR A 89 12.74 3.04 1.57
CA TYR A 89 11.37 2.57 1.79
C TYR A 89 10.36 3.70 1.60
N ARG A 90 10.62 4.92 2.11
CA ARG A 90 9.76 6.08 1.87
C ARG A 90 9.66 6.42 0.38
N ALA A 91 10.80 6.55 -0.30
CA ALA A 91 10.83 6.89 -1.73
C ALA A 91 10.08 5.84 -2.58
N TYR A 92 10.21 4.56 -2.23
CA TYR A 92 9.50 3.48 -2.88
C TYR A 92 7.97 3.57 -2.68
N MET A 93 7.52 3.82 -1.44
CA MET A 93 6.09 4.01 -1.15
C MET A 93 5.52 5.23 -1.88
N ASP A 94 6.28 6.33 -1.97
CA ASP A 94 5.90 7.53 -2.74
C ASP A 94 5.83 7.23 -4.24
N MET A 95 6.76 6.41 -4.76
CA MET A 95 6.75 5.94 -6.14
C MET A 95 5.48 5.13 -6.45
N LEU A 96 5.07 4.22 -5.56
CA LEU A 96 3.84 3.43 -5.75
C LEU A 96 2.58 4.30 -5.80
N VAL A 97 2.51 5.36 -4.98
CA VAL A 97 1.40 6.34 -5.05
C VAL A 97 1.43 7.14 -6.36
N ARG A 98 2.61 7.47 -6.87
CA ARG A 98 2.72 8.08 -8.21
C ARG A 98 2.30 7.12 -9.31
N LEU A 99 2.67 5.84 -9.21
CA LEU A 99 2.27 4.79 -10.15
C LEU A 99 0.75 4.63 -10.19
N GLU A 100 0.07 4.67 -9.05
CA GLU A 100 -1.40 4.74 -8.97
C GLU A 100 -1.95 5.88 -9.82
N GLY A 101 -1.36 7.07 -9.72
CA GLY A 101 -1.73 8.24 -10.55
C GLY A 101 -1.46 8.06 -12.04
N GLU A 102 -0.35 7.41 -12.43
CA GLU A 102 -0.09 7.09 -13.85
C GLU A 102 -1.08 6.07 -14.40
N MET A 103 -1.42 5.03 -13.62
CA MET A 103 -2.47 4.09 -13.98
C MET A 103 -3.82 4.79 -14.16
N PHE A 104 -4.17 5.72 -13.27
CA PHE A 104 -5.40 6.51 -13.40
C PHE A 104 -5.46 7.28 -14.72
N LYS A 105 -4.35 7.96 -15.10
CA LYS A 105 -4.25 8.72 -16.37
C LYS A 105 -4.41 7.84 -17.60
N ASP A 106 -3.99 6.59 -17.51
CA ASP A 106 -4.10 5.59 -18.57
C ASP A 106 -5.48 4.90 -18.64
N GLY A 107 -6.46 5.37 -17.86
CA GLY A 107 -7.85 4.88 -17.89
C GLY A 107 -8.19 3.84 -16.84
N TYR A 108 -7.26 3.46 -15.96
CA TYR A 108 -7.54 2.63 -14.79
C TYR A 108 -8.13 3.49 -13.66
N TYR A 109 -9.33 4.03 -13.88
CA TYR A 109 -9.95 5.01 -12.97
C TYR A 109 -10.22 4.49 -11.54
N LYS A 110 -10.22 3.16 -11.34
CA LYS A 110 -10.32 2.52 -10.02
C LYS A 110 -8.96 2.24 -9.37
N ALA A 111 -7.83 2.59 -9.99
CA ALA A 111 -6.51 2.29 -9.45
C ALA A 111 -6.38 2.84 -8.02
N PHE A 112 -6.04 1.96 -7.09
CA PHE A 112 -5.84 2.30 -5.68
C PHE A 112 -4.79 1.37 -5.08
N VAL A 113 -3.73 1.93 -4.51
CA VAL A 113 -2.62 1.16 -3.95
C VAL A 113 -2.77 0.97 -2.44
N PHE A 114 -2.59 -0.28 -2.00
CA PHE A 114 -2.34 -0.60 -0.59
C PHE A 114 -0.83 -0.63 -0.36
N LEU A 115 -0.36 0.11 0.64
CA LEU A 115 1.07 0.23 0.94
C LEU A 115 1.47 -0.66 2.12
N ALA A 116 2.67 -1.21 2.09
CA ALA A 116 3.13 -2.06 3.20
C ALA A 116 3.72 -1.25 4.35
N GLY A 117 3.34 -1.58 5.58
CA GLY A 117 3.96 -1.03 6.80
C GLY A 117 3.42 0.34 7.23
N PRO A 118 4.14 1.06 8.11
CA PRO A 118 3.67 2.32 8.66
C PRO A 118 3.74 3.45 7.62
N CYS A 119 2.85 4.43 7.74
CA CYS A 119 2.95 5.68 6.98
C CYS A 119 4.20 6.46 7.41
N LEU A 120 5.03 6.86 6.43
CA LEU A 120 6.29 7.56 6.66
C LEU A 120 6.27 9.03 6.20
N LYS A 121 5.10 9.61 5.89
CA LYS A 121 4.99 10.97 5.32
C LYS A 121 5.44 12.08 6.28
N CYS A 122 5.14 11.92 7.57
CA CYS A 122 5.43 12.92 8.60
C CYS A 122 6.32 12.33 9.71
N LYS A 123 7.03 13.20 10.44
CA LYS A 123 7.80 12.79 11.63
C LYS A 123 6.90 12.41 12.81
N LYS A 124 5.81 13.15 13.00
CA LYS A 124 4.77 12.92 14.01
C LYS A 124 3.41 13.00 13.31
N CYS A 125 2.56 12.00 13.50
CA CYS A 125 1.25 11.95 12.86
C CYS A 125 0.26 12.84 13.62
N GLY A 126 -0.50 13.66 12.88
CA GLY A 126 -1.54 14.53 13.43
C GLY A 126 -2.59 13.80 14.27
N LYS A 127 -2.81 12.50 14.02
CA LYS A 127 -3.66 11.63 14.85
C LYS A 127 -3.30 11.71 16.34
N LEU A 128 -2.01 11.78 16.67
CA LEU A 128 -1.53 11.84 18.06
C LEU A 128 -1.92 13.15 18.76
N GLU A 129 -2.25 14.18 18.00
CA GLU A 129 -2.60 15.52 18.46
C GLU A 129 -4.08 15.86 18.15
N GLY A 130 -4.84 14.91 17.58
CA GLY A 130 -6.22 15.14 17.15
C GLY A 130 -6.35 16.03 15.90
N THR A 131 -5.25 16.28 15.17
CA THR A 131 -5.25 17.13 13.98
C THR A 131 -5.38 16.30 12.69
N PRO A 132 -6.10 16.80 11.67
CA PRO A 132 -6.27 16.10 10.40
C PRO A 132 -4.94 15.74 9.72
N CYS A 133 -4.97 14.70 8.88
CA CYS A 133 -3.81 14.34 8.06
C CYS A 133 -3.55 15.40 7.00
N MET A 134 -2.35 15.98 6.98
CA MET A 134 -1.93 16.96 5.96
C MET A 134 -1.49 16.32 4.63
N HIS A 135 -1.56 14.99 4.53
CA HIS A 135 -1.13 14.21 3.37
C HIS A 135 -2.23 13.24 2.89
N MET A 136 -3.51 13.63 3.02
CA MET A 136 -4.63 12.75 2.65
C MET A 136 -4.57 12.28 1.19
N GLU A 137 -4.05 13.11 0.29
CA GLU A 137 -3.89 12.80 -1.12
C GLU A 137 -2.94 11.63 -1.38
N SER A 138 -1.97 11.41 -0.49
CA SER A 138 -0.89 10.45 -0.69
C SER A 138 -0.72 9.42 0.42
N ALA A 139 -1.45 9.56 1.53
CA ALA A 139 -1.54 8.54 2.57
C ALA A 139 -2.39 7.37 2.06
N ARG A 140 -1.91 6.13 2.25
CA ARG A 140 -2.62 4.91 1.87
C ARG A 140 -2.65 3.91 3.02
N PRO A 141 -3.72 3.11 3.16
CA PRO A 141 -3.78 2.03 4.13
C PRO A 141 -2.91 0.84 3.69
N ALA A 142 -2.61 -0.04 4.64
CA ALA A 142 -1.96 -1.33 4.36
C ALA A 142 -2.94 -2.50 4.20
N MET A 143 -4.14 -2.33 4.74
CA MET A 143 -5.34 -3.15 4.55
C MET A 143 -6.55 -2.25 4.69
#